data_AF-A0A968F5D6-F1
#
_entry.id   AF-A0A968F5D6-F1
#
_cell.length_a   1.000
_cell.length_b   1.000
_cell.length_c   1.000
_cell.angle_alpha   90.00
_cell.angle_beta   90.00
_cell.angle_gamma   90.00
#
_symmetry.space_group_name_H-M   'P 1'
#
loop_
_entity.id
_entity.type
_entity.pdbx_description
1 polymer ?
#
loop_
_entity_poly.entity_id
_entity_poly.type
_entity_poly.pdbx_seq_one_letter_code
_entity_poly.pdbx_strand_id
1 'polypeptide(L)'
;MLRIVEEEDATEVEKNIKEVNSSHYCFDTPKLMEAIMKIRSDNAQKEYYLPDVIEILVKDDHGVEALQVDNPLLIAGINTRKDLADGVETLKKRIIEKWLENHVTIIDPATTYIDATVRIGKDTIIYPFTFLSGHSDIGNDCRIGPFVRMVSSNIEDGVSINWVNMEKNKIIRESSSKKFRR
;
A
#
# COMPACT_ATOMS: atom_id res chain seq x y z
N MET A 1 15.01 -26.05 3.48
CA MET A 1 15.72 -24.78 3.75
C MET A 1 16.86 -25.06 4.72
N LEU A 2 18.08 -24.55 4.48
CA LEU A 2 19.26 -24.87 5.31
C LEU A 2 19.65 -23.73 6.26
N ARG A 3 19.70 -22.50 5.73
CA ARG A 3 20.00 -21.27 6.47
C ARG A 3 19.57 -20.05 5.65
N ILE A 4 19.64 -18.88 6.26
CA ILE A 4 19.51 -17.57 5.61
C ILE A 4 20.85 -16.86 5.76
N VAL A 5 21.32 -16.20 4.71
CA VAL A 5 22.60 -15.46 4.72
C VAL A 5 22.31 -14.03 4.29
N GLU A 6 22.77 -13.06 5.08
CA GLU A 6 22.66 -11.64 4.75
C GLU A 6 23.57 -11.26 3.57
N GLU A 7 23.18 -10.26 2.79
CA GLU A 7 23.87 -9.87 1.54
C GLU A 7 25.36 -9.54 1.75
N GLU A 8 25.69 -8.93 2.89
CA GLU A 8 27.07 -8.55 3.25
C GLU A 8 27.96 -9.76 3.61
N ASP A 9 27.36 -10.85 4.09
CA ASP A 9 28.04 -12.10 4.45
C ASP A 9 27.95 -13.17 3.34
N ALA A 10 27.14 -12.92 2.31
CA ALA A 10 26.89 -13.86 1.22
C ALA A 10 28.08 -14.00 0.26
N THR A 11 28.40 -15.24 -0.08
CA THR A 11 29.34 -15.57 -1.16
C THR A 11 28.76 -15.24 -2.53
N GLU A 12 29.60 -15.13 -3.57
CA GLU A 12 29.14 -14.93 -4.95
C GLU A 12 28.17 -16.02 -5.43
N VAL A 13 28.29 -17.25 -4.92
CA VAL A 13 27.35 -18.34 -5.22
C VAL A 13 26.01 -18.10 -4.55
N GLU A 14 26.00 -17.68 -3.28
CA GLU A 14 24.78 -17.39 -2.53
C GLU A 14 24.04 -16.16 -3.07
N LYS A 15 24.76 -15.12 -3.52
CA LYS A 15 24.17 -13.94 -4.17
C LYS A 15 23.43 -14.25 -5.48
N ASN A 16 23.66 -15.42 -6.08
CA ASN A 16 22.92 -15.87 -7.25
C ASN A 16 21.57 -16.54 -6.90
N ILE A 17 21.30 -16.85 -5.63
CA ILE A 17 20.02 -17.39 -5.17
C ILE A 17 18.94 -16.32 -5.34
N LYS A 18 17.77 -16.72 -5.86
CA LYS A 18 16.64 -15.82 -6.16
C LYS A 18 15.54 -15.84 -5.10
N GLU A 19 15.55 -16.84 -4.23
CA GLU A 19 14.69 -16.87 -3.06
C GLU A 19 15.21 -15.85 -2.04
N VAL A 20 14.35 -14.92 -1.65
CA VAL A 20 14.67 -13.87 -0.69
C VAL A 20 13.94 -14.11 0.62
N ASN A 21 14.62 -13.83 1.72
CA ASN A 21 14.00 -13.82 3.02
C ASN A 21 13.05 -12.62 3.16
N SER A 22 11.80 -12.87 3.50
CA SER A 22 10.79 -11.83 3.72
C SER A 22 10.86 -11.20 5.12
N SER A 23 11.69 -11.74 6.01
CA SER A 23 11.77 -11.37 7.43
C SER A 23 10.46 -11.57 8.21
N HIS A 24 9.55 -12.39 7.68
CA HIS A 24 8.33 -12.83 8.36
C HIS A 24 8.48 -14.29 8.78
N TYR A 25 8.27 -14.57 10.06
CA TYR A 25 8.45 -15.90 10.64
C TYR A 25 7.33 -16.25 11.61
N CYS A 26 7.04 -17.54 11.73
CA CYS A 26 6.16 -18.08 12.77
C CYS A 26 6.92 -19.18 13.50
N PHE A 27 7.11 -19.02 14.80
CA PHE A 27 7.90 -19.94 15.61
C PHE A 27 7.08 -20.53 16.76
N ASP A 28 7.42 -21.76 17.12
CA ASP A 28 7.18 -22.29 18.46
C ASP A 28 8.00 -21.47 19.46
N THR A 29 7.33 -20.80 20.41
CA THR A 29 7.97 -19.84 21.31
C THR A 29 9.08 -20.45 22.18
N PRO A 30 8.87 -21.59 22.89
CA PRO A 30 9.95 -22.27 23.59
C PRO A 30 11.20 -22.51 22.73
N LYS A 31 11.04 -23.06 21.52
CA LYS A 31 12.17 -23.35 20.63
C LYS A 31 12.90 -22.09 20.18
N LEU A 32 12.15 -21.02 19.89
CA LEU A 32 12.74 -19.73 19.54
C LEU A 32 13.61 -19.18 20.68
N MET A 33 13.14 -19.25 21.92
CA MET A 33 13.88 -18.71 23.07
C MET A 33 15.20 -19.47 23.28
N GLU A 34 15.19 -20.80 23.11
CA GLU A 34 16.42 -21.60 23.16
C GLU A 34 17.38 -21.28 22.01
N ALA A 35 16.86 -21.09 20.79
CA ALA A 35 17.68 -20.78 19.62
C ALA A 35 18.30 -19.37 19.69
N ILE A 36 17.56 -18.36 20.13
CA ILE A 36 18.05 -16.97 20.25
C ILE A 36 19.28 -16.88 21.17
N MET A 37 19.30 -17.66 22.24
CA MET A 37 20.44 -17.69 23.18
C MET A 37 21.73 -18.23 22.57
N LYS A 38 21.66 -18.87 21.40
CA LYS A 38 22.81 -19.44 20.67
C LYS A 38 23.32 -18.52 19.56
N ILE A 39 22.61 -17.43 19.23
CA ILE A 39 23.04 -16.47 18.18
C ILE A 39 24.32 -15.77 18.63
N ARG A 40 25.21 -15.54 17.68
CA ARG A 40 26.48 -14.83 17.87
C ARG A 40 26.55 -13.62 16.95
N SER A 41 27.43 -12.70 17.27
CA SER A 41 27.67 -11.48 16.48
C SER A 41 28.98 -11.54 15.69
N ASP A 42 29.40 -12.74 15.29
CA ASP A 42 30.57 -13.01 14.46
C ASP A 42 30.25 -12.92 12.96
N ASN A 43 29.64 -11.81 12.55
CA ASN A 43 29.32 -11.47 11.17
C ASN A 43 29.94 -10.11 10.76
N ALA A 44 29.79 -9.75 9.48
CA ALA A 44 30.35 -8.54 8.90
C ALA A 44 29.97 -7.24 9.66
N GLN A 45 28.76 -7.17 10.22
CA GLN A 45 28.25 -5.97 10.90
C GLN A 45 28.43 -6.00 12.43
N LYS A 46 28.81 -7.14 13.01
CA LYS A 46 28.91 -7.37 14.46
C LYS A 46 27.58 -7.24 15.20
N GLU A 47 26.49 -7.68 14.57
CA GLU A 47 25.14 -7.63 15.13
C GLU A 47 24.57 -9.03 15.36
N TYR A 48 23.47 -9.16 16.09
CA TYR A 48 22.77 -10.46 16.24
C TYR A 48 21.72 -10.59 15.14
N TYR A 49 21.93 -11.50 14.19
CA TYR A 49 20.99 -11.74 13.11
C TYR A 49 19.92 -12.73 13.53
N LEU A 50 18.67 -12.25 13.65
CA LEU A 50 17.52 -13.11 13.90
C LEU A 50 17.40 -14.26 12.88
N PRO A 51 17.70 -14.08 11.57
CA PRO A 51 17.67 -15.19 10.61
C PRO A 51 18.57 -16.39 10.98
N ASP A 52 19.61 -16.22 11.80
CA ASP A 52 20.50 -17.31 12.22
C ASP A 52 19.77 -18.39 13.04
N VAL A 53 18.63 -18.04 13.66
CA VAL A 53 17.78 -19.02 14.36
C VAL A 53 17.35 -20.15 13.42
N ILE A 54 17.21 -19.88 12.12
CA ILE A 54 16.83 -20.89 11.13
C ILE A 54 17.89 -21.98 11.04
N GLU A 55 19.17 -21.60 10.94
CA GLU A 55 20.28 -22.56 10.89
C GLU A 55 20.41 -23.32 12.21
N ILE A 56 20.22 -22.63 13.34
CA ILE A 56 20.28 -23.23 14.69
C ILE A 56 19.17 -24.29 14.85
N LEU A 57 17.93 -23.96 14.49
CA LEU A 57 16.80 -24.88 14.60
C LEU A 57 16.98 -26.10 13.68
N VAL A 58 17.51 -25.93 12.47
CA VAL A 58 17.83 -27.05 11.57
C VAL A 58 18.92 -27.95 12.17
N LYS A 59 19.95 -27.36 12.80
CA LYS A 59 21.02 -28.13 13.48
C LYS A 59 20.54 -28.87 14.73
N ASP A 60 19.55 -28.31 15.42
CA ASP A 60 18.90 -28.93 16.59
C ASP A 60 17.82 -29.96 16.21
N ASP A 61 17.73 -30.38 14.94
CA ASP A 61 16.78 -31.37 14.40
C ASP A 61 15.31 -30.94 14.55
N HIS A 62 15.04 -29.63 14.49
CA HIS A 62 13.70 -29.08 14.41
C HIS A 62 13.25 -28.88 12.95
N GLY A 63 11.95 -29.12 12.71
CA GLY A 63 11.35 -28.89 11.40
C GLY A 63 11.25 -27.40 11.06
N VAL A 64 11.74 -27.03 9.88
CA VAL A 64 11.67 -25.68 9.33
C VAL A 64 11.08 -25.74 7.92
N GLU A 65 10.01 -24.98 7.69
CA GLU A 65 9.31 -24.90 6.40
C GLU A 65 9.31 -23.46 5.89
N ALA A 66 9.59 -23.29 4.60
CA ALA A 66 9.51 -22.00 3.91
C ALA A 66 8.18 -21.93 3.14
N LEU A 67 7.39 -20.90 3.41
CA LEU A 67 6.16 -20.63 2.68
C LEU A 67 6.41 -19.54 1.63
N GLN A 68 6.23 -19.90 0.37
CA GLN A 68 6.39 -18.97 -0.75
C GLN A 68 5.13 -18.13 -0.93
N VAL A 69 5.32 -16.86 -1.29
CA VAL A 69 4.24 -15.92 -1.58
C VAL A 69 4.26 -15.59 -3.07
N ASP A 70 3.14 -15.82 -3.76
CA ASP A 70 3.03 -15.63 -5.21
C ASP A 70 3.22 -14.17 -5.66
N ASN A 71 2.85 -13.22 -4.80
CA ASN A 71 2.99 -11.79 -5.05
C ASN A 71 4.05 -11.17 -4.12
N PRO A 72 5.29 -10.96 -4.60
CA PRO A 72 6.37 -10.35 -3.82
C PRO A 72 6.01 -8.98 -3.24
N LEU A 73 5.11 -8.23 -3.87
CA LEU A 73 4.69 -6.90 -3.38
C LEU A 73 3.92 -6.97 -2.04
N LEU A 74 3.43 -8.15 -1.63
CA LEU A 74 2.81 -8.34 -0.31
C LEU A 74 3.81 -8.32 0.84
N ILE A 75 5.06 -8.69 0.56
CA ILE A 75 6.12 -8.90 1.56
C ILE A 75 7.34 -8.01 1.31
N ALA A 76 7.30 -7.17 0.27
CA ALA A 76 8.37 -6.27 -0.07
C ALA A 76 8.60 -5.24 1.07
N GLY A 77 9.83 -5.16 1.54
CA GLY A 77 10.27 -4.09 2.45
C GLY A 77 10.37 -2.75 1.75
N ILE A 78 10.32 -1.67 2.53
CA ILE A 78 10.52 -0.29 2.04
C ILE A 78 11.83 0.23 2.61
N ASN A 79 12.87 0.26 1.78
CA ASN A 79 14.20 0.72 2.18
C ASN A 79 14.56 2.06 1.52
N THR A 80 13.99 2.33 0.35
CA THR A 80 14.20 3.55 -0.42
C THR A 80 12.90 4.30 -0.68
N ARG A 81 13.01 5.57 -1.08
CA ARG A 81 11.85 6.37 -1.52
C ARG A 81 11.20 5.80 -2.78
N LYS A 82 11.96 5.08 -3.61
CA LYS A 82 11.43 4.39 -4.78
C LYS A 82 10.54 3.22 -4.34
N ASP A 83 11.01 2.40 -3.40
CA ASP A 83 10.24 1.29 -2.84
C ASP A 83 8.93 1.79 -2.21
N LEU A 84 8.99 2.93 -1.51
CA LEU A 84 7.79 3.58 -0.96
C LEU A 84 6.80 3.96 -2.06
N ALA A 85 7.26 4.59 -3.14
CA ALA A 85 6.41 4.98 -4.26
C ALA A 85 5.75 3.75 -4.92
N ASP A 86 6.52 2.68 -5.11
CA ASP A 86 6.04 1.42 -5.70
C ASP A 86 5.00 0.72 -4.78
N GLY A 87 5.24 0.75 -3.47
CA GLY A 87 4.31 0.23 -2.45
C GLY A 87 3.00 1.03 -2.40
N VAL A 88 3.09 2.36 -2.45
CA VAL A 88 1.91 3.24 -2.50
C VAL A 88 1.08 2.99 -3.76
N GLU A 89 1.73 2.86 -4.93
CA GLU A 89 1.01 2.58 -6.18
C GLU A 89 0.32 1.21 -6.14
N THR A 90 0.96 0.21 -5.54
CA THR A 90 0.38 -1.12 -5.35
C THR A 90 -0.86 -1.06 -4.46
N LEU A 91 -0.78 -0.36 -3.33
CA LEU A 91 -1.90 -0.19 -2.41
C LEU A 91 -3.04 0.61 -3.06
N LYS A 92 -2.71 1.68 -3.80
CA LYS A 92 -3.68 2.49 -4.55
C LYS A 92 -4.49 1.62 -5.50
N LYS A 93 -3.82 0.79 -6.31
CA LYS A 93 -4.49 -0.13 -7.25
C LYS A 93 -5.49 -1.04 -6.53
N ARG A 94 -5.09 -1.68 -5.43
CA ARG A 94 -5.98 -2.55 -4.64
C ARG A 94 -7.20 -1.83 -4.08
N ILE A 95 -7.02 -0.60 -3.59
CA ILE A 95 -8.13 0.20 -3.06
C ILE A 95 -9.10 0.59 -4.18
N ILE A 96 -8.58 1.00 -5.34
CA ILE A 96 -9.41 1.34 -6.49
C ILE A 96 -10.18 0.12 -7.00
N GLU A 97 -9.52 -1.02 -7.17
CA GLU A 97 -10.14 -2.29 -7.58
C GLU A 97 -11.27 -2.68 -6.63
N LYS A 98 -11.04 -2.63 -5.31
CA LYS A 98 -12.07 -2.85 -4.29
C LYS A 98 -13.30 -1.97 -4.53
N TRP A 99 -13.14 -0.69 -4.86
CA TRP A 99 -14.29 0.20 -5.05
C TRP A 99 -15.01 -0.03 -6.37
N LEU A 100 -14.27 -0.31 -7.44
CA LEU A 100 -14.86 -0.70 -8.73
C LEU A 100 -15.71 -1.97 -8.59
N GLU A 101 -15.24 -2.96 -7.83
CA GLU A 101 -16.00 -4.19 -7.51
C GLU A 101 -17.24 -3.91 -6.64
N ASN A 102 -17.21 -2.86 -5.82
CA ASN A 102 -18.32 -2.46 -4.94
C ASN A 102 -19.28 -1.44 -5.58
N HIS A 103 -19.39 -1.44 -6.92
CA HIS A 103 -20.32 -0.59 -7.68
C HIS A 103 -20.07 0.92 -7.54
N VAL A 104 -18.84 1.33 -7.28
CA VAL A 104 -18.43 2.75 -7.37
C VAL A 104 -17.79 2.99 -8.73
N THR A 105 -18.25 4.02 -9.44
CA THR A 105 -17.63 4.41 -10.71
C THR A 105 -16.46 5.33 -10.44
N ILE A 106 -15.24 4.93 -10.77
CA ILE A 106 -14.06 5.80 -10.73
C ILE A 106 -13.66 6.09 -12.17
N ILE A 107 -13.87 7.34 -12.59
CA ILE A 107 -13.74 7.75 -14.01
C ILE A 107 -12.30 7.63 -14.49
N ASP A 108 -11.33 8.00 -13.65
CA ASP A 108 -9.91 7.84 -13.92
C ASP A 108 -9.18 7.30 -12.68
N PRO A 109 -8.96 5.97 -12.61
CA PRO A 109 -8.17 5.31 -11.58
C PRO A 109 -6.75 5.84 -11.42
N ALA A 110 -6.12 6.33 -12.50
CA ALA A 110 -4.71 6.71 -12.46
C ALA A 110 -4.50 8.00 -11.64
N THR A 111 -5.49 8.90 -11.65
CA THR A 111 -5.42 10.24 -11.02
C THR A 111 -6.30 10.40 -9.79
N THR A 112 -6.99 9.33 -9.37
CA THR A 112 -7.84 9.33 -8.18
C THR A 112 -7.11 8.68 -7.00
N TYR A 113 -7.17 9.30 -5.83
CA TYR A 113 -6.55 8.81 -4.61
C TYR A 113 -7.60 8.64 -3.53
N ILE A 114 -7.67 7.43 -2.96
CA ILE A 114 -8.63 7.07 -1.93
C ILE A 114 -7.85 6.35 -0.83
N ASP A 115 -7.89 6.86 0.40
CA ASP A 115 -7.30 6.19 1.56
C ASP A 115 -8.07 4.91 1.90
N ALA A 116 -7.37 3.95 2.53
CA ALA A 116 -7.95 2.67 2.92
C ALA A 116 -9.13 2.79 3.92
N THR A 117 -9.22 3.91 4.65
CA THR A 117 -10.23 4.17 5.69
C THR A 117 -11.51 4.84 5.18
N VAL A 118 -11.52 5.31 3.93
CA VAL A 118 -12.69 5.96 3.32
C VAL A 118 -13.79 4.93 3.09
N ARG A 119 -15.05 5.34 3.23
CA ARG A 119 -16.23 4.57 2.81
C ARG A 119 -16.97 5.31 1.70
N ILE A 120 -17.45 4.55 0.72
CA ILE A 120 -18.18 5.08 -0.44
C ILE A 120 -19.39 4.19 -0.70
N GLY A 121 -20.57 4.80 -0.76
CA GLY A 121 -21.83 4.16 -1.10
C GLY A 121 -21.92 3.78 -2.57
N LYS A 122 -22.85 2.89 -2.89
CA LYS A 122 -23.03 2.34 -4.24
C LYS A 122 -23.49 3.41 -5.21
N ASP A 123 -23.22 3.19 -6.49
CA ASP A 123 -23.62 4.06 -7.61
C ASP A 123 -23.06 5.50 -7.55
N THR A 124 -22.14 5.75 -6.61
CA THR A 124 -21.37 6.98 -6.52
C THR A 124 -20.32 7.05 -7.64
N ILE A 125 -20.17 8.24 -8.22
CA ILE A 125 -19.20 8.54 -9.28
C ILE A 125 -18.10 9.45 -8.71
N ILE A 126 -16.86 8.98 -8.80
CA ILE A 126 -15.66 9.74 -8.46
C ILE A 126 -14.96 10.19 -9.75
N TYR A 127 -14.86 11.50 -9.93
CA TYR A 127 -14.23 12.12 -11.09
C TYR A 127 -12.71 12.27 -10.92
N PRO A 128 -11.96 12.47 -12.01
CA PRO A 128 -10.50 12.55 -12.00
C PRO A 128 -9.92 13.61 -11.05
N PHE A 129 -8.68 13.42 -10.62
CA PHE A 129 -7.96 14.33 -9.71
C PHE A 129 -8.68 14.56 -8.37
N THR A 130 -9.39 13.54 -7.87
CA THR A 130 -10.07 13.57 -6.58
C THR A 130 -9.25 12.84 -5.52
N PHE A 131 -9.09 13.48 -4.35
CA PHE A 131 -8.33 12.99 -3.21
C PHE A 131 -9.25 12.83 -2.01
N LEU A 132 -9.51 11.59 -1.59
CA LEU A 132 -10.37 11.26 -0.46
C LEU A 132 -9.51 10.63 0.64
N SER A 133 -9.44 11.26 1.82
CA SER A 133 -8.59 10.79 2.90
C SER A 133 -9.25 10.83 4.29
N GLY A 134 -8.58 10.17 5.24
CA GLY A 134 -9.08 10.01 6.60
C GLY A 134 -10.36 9.18 6.68
N HIS A 135 -11.16 9.41 7.73
CA HIS A 135 -12.43 8.69 7.94
C HIS A 135 -13.58 9.39 7.22
N SER A 136 -13.43 9.60 5.90
CA SER A 136 -14.51 10.16 5.10
C SER A 136 -15.56 9.08 4.79
N ASP A 137 -16.84 9.45 4.87
CA ASP A 137 -17.98 8.61 4.57
C ASP A 137 -18.83 9.28 3.50
N ILE A 138 -19.02 8.62 2.37
CA ILE A 138 -19.75 9.15 1.22
C ILE A 138 -20.93 8.22 0.98
N GLY A 139 -22.13 8.79 0.92
CA GLY A 139 -23.37 8.07 0.67
C GLY A 139 -23.47 7.47 -0.74
N ASN A 140 -24.65 6.94 -1.04
CA ASN A 140 -25.00 6.37 -2.33
C ASN A 140 -25.30 7.48 -3.36
N ASP A 141 -25.25 7.14 -4.64
CA ASP A 141 -25.67 8.03 -5.75
C ASP A 141 -24.99 9.42 -5.79
N CYS A 142 -23.80 9.54 -5.20
CA CYS A 142 -23.08 10.81 -5.13
C CYS A 142 -22.28 11.09 -6.42
N ARG A 143 -21.90 12.36 -6.62
CA ARG A 143 -20.99 12.78 -7.68
C ARG A 143 -19.88 13.65 -7.08
N ILE A 144 -18.66 13.14 -7.01
CA ILE A 144 -17.56 13.81 -6.30
C ILE A 144 -16.43 14.13 -7.28
N GLY A 145 -16.07 15.41 -7.35
CA GLY A 145 -15.00 15.90 -8.21
C GLY A 145 -15.50 16.49 -9.53
N PRO A 146 -14.59 16.74 -10.49
CA PRO A 146 -13.14 16.55 -10.39
C PRO A 146 -12.47 17.58 -9.45
N PHE A 147 -11.17 17.42 -9.18
CA PHE A 147 -10.34 18.36 -8.40
C PHE A 147 -10.81 18.62 -6.97
N VAL A 148 -11.43 17.63 -6.34
CA VAL A 148 -11.90 17.71 -4.95
C VAL A 148 -10.88 17.08 -4.01
N ARG A 149 -10.59 17.74 -2.89
CA ARG A 149 -9.89 17.15 -1.76
C ARG A 149 -10.80 17.12 -0.55
N MET A 150 -11.07 15.92 -0.02
CA MET A 150 -11.87 15.71 1.18
C MET A 150 -11.04 14.99 2.24
N VAL A 151 -11.22 15.40 3.48
CA VAL A 151 -10.53 14.81 4.64
C VAL A 151 -11.55 14.63 5.75
N SER A 152 -11.73 13.40 6.24
CA SER A 152 -12.63 13.06 7.35
C SER A 152 -13.99 13.75 7.29
N SER A 153 -14.66 13.68 6.13
CA SER A 153 -15.92 14.37 5.85
C SER A 153 -17.07 13.36 5.66
N ASN A 154 -18.28 13.72 6.10
CA ASN A 154 -19.49 12.90 5.90
C ASN A 154 -20.38 13.55 4.85
N ILE A 155 -20.69 12.81 3.79
CA ILE A 155 -21.49 13.24 2.65
C ILE A 155 -22.70 12.32 2.55
N GLU A 156 -23.89 12.90 2.59
CA GLU A 156 -25.16 12.17 2.48
C GLU A 156 -25.45 11.70 1.05
N ASP A 157 -26.42 10.81 0.91
CA ASP A 157 -26.85 10.24 -0.37
C ASP A 157 -27.27 11.33 -1.40
N GLY A 158 -26.93 11.11 -2.67
CA GLY A 158 -27.32 11.96 -3.80
C GLY A 158 -26.58 13.31 -3.89
N VAL A 159 -25.63 13.58 -2.99
CA VAL A 159 -24.90 14.85 -2.99
C VAL A 159 -23.92 14.93 -4.17
N SER A 160 -23.86 16.11 -4.79
CA SER A 160 -22.88 16.43 -5.84
C SER A 160 -21.91 17.51 -5.36
N ILE A 161 -20.62 17.18 -5.31
CA ILE A 161 -19.53 18.09 -4.96
C ILE A 161 -18.65 18.29 -6.18
N ASN A 162 -18.64 19.52 -6.70
CA ASN A 162 -17.87 19.88 -7.88
C ASN A 162 -16.83 20.95 -7.53
N TRP A 163 -15.68 20.91 -8.19
CA TRP A 163 -14.78 22.05 -8.21
C TRP A 163 -15.21 23.06 -9.27
N VAL A 164 -15.23 24.34 -8.91
CA VAL A 164 -15.57 25.46 -9.80
C VAL A 164 -14.41 26.42 -9.88
N ASN A 165 -13.92 26.70 -11.09
CA ASN A 165 -13.01 27.82 -11.35
C ASN A 165 -13.63 28.81 -12.32
N MET A 166 -13.64 30.07 -11.93
CA MET A 166 -14.30 31.16 -12.64
C MET A 166 -13.42 32.41 -12.62
N GLU A 167 -12.92 32.82 -13.79
CA GLU A 167 -12.10 34.03 -13.95
C GLU A 167 -12.78 35.07 -14.86
N LYS A 168 -12.78 36.35 -14.44
CA LYS A 168 -13.31 37.51 -15.19
C LYS A 168 -14.76 37.36 -15.69
N ASN A 169 -15.68 36.91 -14.83
CA ASN A 169 -17.07 36.63 -15.22
C ASN A 169 -18.07 37.71 -14.79
N LYS A 170 -19.09 37.96 -15.63
CA LYS A 170 -20.34 38.64 -15.26
C LYS A 170 -21.48 37.64 -15.42
N ILE A 171 -21.95 37.08 -14.32
CA ILE A 171 -23.08 36.14 -14.29
C ILE A 171 -24.37 36.96 -14.23
N ILE A 172 -25.21 36.85 -15.27
CA ILE A 172 -26.57 37.38 -15.31
C ILE A 172 -27.54 36.19 -15.34
N ARG A 173 -28.80 36.36 -14.90
CA ARG A 173 -29.78 35.25 -14.91
C ARG A 173 -29.83 34.64 -16.32
N GLU A 174 -29.61 33.32 -16.39
CA GLU A 174 -29.41 32.49 -17.60
C GLU A 174 -28.15 32.79 -18.43
N SER A 175 -26.95 32.57 -17.90
CA SER A 175 -25.71 32.73 -18.70
C SER A 175 -24.79 31.51 -18.68
N SER A 176 -24.69 30.82 -19.83
CA SER A 176 -23.59 29.93 -20.21
C SER A 176 -22.30 30.72 -20.47
N SER A 177 -21.20 30.29 -19.90
CA SER A 177 -19.92 31.01 -19.86
C SER A 177 -19.24 31.13 -21.23
N LYS A 178 -19.08 32.37 -21.73
CA LYS A 178 -18.23 32.72 -22.89
C LYS A 178 -16.94 33.40 -22.43
N LYS A 179 -15.81 32.90 -22.98
CA LYS A 179 -14.43 33.34 -22.75
C LYS A 179 -14.22 34.84 -22.96
N PHE A 180 -13.57 35.50 -22.02
CA PHE A 180 -12.97 36.83 -22.25
C PHE A 180 -11.47 36.71 -22.58
N ARG A 181 -11.11 37.18 -23.77
CA ARG A 181 -9.73 37.51 -24.17
C ARG A 181 -9.28 38.78 -23.43
N ARG A 182 -8.12 38.71 -22.80
CA ARG A 182 -6.96 39.59 -22.99
C ARG A 182 -5.83 39.09 -22.10
#